data_AF-A0A534Z302-F1
#
_entry.id   AF-A0A534Z302-F1
#
_cell.length_a   1.000
_cell.length_b   1.000
_cell.length_c   1.000
_cell.angle_alpha   90.00
_cell.angle_beta   90.00
_cell.angle_gamma   90.00
#
_symmetry.space_group_name_H-M   'P 1'
#
loop_
_entity.id
_entity.type
_entity.pdbx_description
1 polymer ?
#
loop_
_entity_poly.entity_id
_entity_poly.type
_entity_poly.pdbx_seq_one_letter_code
_entity_poly.pdbx_strand_id
1 'polypeptide(L)'
;MEARWFEAAKRGGGGGLESFRAVDPELVEEEARRFGEGLRKVFDSLPESGRALIVGHSPMHEVAVYGLTGKIVPPIAKGAGVLVVASEEGFSVELLST
;
A
#
# COMPACT_ATOMS: atom_id res chain seq x y z
N MET A 1 -1.52 -13.91 9.53
CA MET A 1 -1.40 -12.75 8.62
C MET A 1 -0.43 -11.74 9.22
N GLU A 2 -0.79 -11.08 10.33
CA GLU A 2 0.08 -10.12 11.03
C GLU A 2 1.40 -10.75 11.54
N ALA A 3 1.36 -11.99 12.02
CA ALA A 3 2.56 -12.70 12.45
C ALA A 3 3.61 -12.88 11.34
N ARG A 4 3.21 -13.09 10.07
CA ARG A 4 4.13 -13.26 8.93
C ARG A 4 4.79 -11.93 8.57
N TRP A 5 4.02 -10.84 8.61
CA TRP A 5 4.54 -9.47 8.49
C TRP A 5 5.56 -9.15 9.59
N PHE A 6 5.29 -9.54 10.83
CA PHE A 6 6.20 -9.31 11.95
C PHE A 6 7.51 -10.10 11.81
N GLU A 7 7.45 -11.37 11.41
CA GLU A 7 8.64 -12.18 11.16
C GLU A 7 9.45 -11.67 9.96
N ALA A 8 8.77 -11.23 8.89
CA ALA A 8 9.44 -10.58 7.76
C ALA A 8 10.14 -9.28 8.19
N ALA A 9 9.51 -8.46 9.05
CA ALA A 9 10.12 -7.23 9.57
C ALA A 9 11.39 -7.50 10.37
N LYS A 10 11.38 -8.53 11.23
CA LYS A 10 12.57 -8.96 11.99
C LYS A 10 13.71 -9.39 11.06
N ARG A 11 13.40 -10.18 10.03
CA ARG A 11 14.39 -10.69 9.07
C ARG A 11 14.94 -9.60 8.15
N GLY A 12 14.12 -8.62 7.79
CA GLY A 12 14.49 -7.51 6.90
C GLY A 12 15.26 -6.37 7.58
N GLY A 13 15.47 -6.43 8.91
CA GLY A 13 16.16 -5.39 9.67
C GLY A 13 15.35 -4.09 9.84
N GLY A 14 14.04 -4.15 9.59
CA GLY A 14 13.20 -2.96 9.39
C GLY A 14 13.44 -2.31 8.01
N GLY A 15 12.43 -1.62 7.50
CA GLY A 15 12.47 -0.97 6.19
C GLY A 15 11.14 -1.05 5.47
N GLY A 16 11.04 -0.33 4.35
CA GLY A 16 9.84 -0.28 3.52
C GLY A 16 9.57 -1.58 2.78
N LEU A 17 8.60 -1.51 1.86
CA LEU A 17 8.12 -2.66 1.11
C LEU A 17 9.23 -3.42 0.35
N GLU A 18 10.31 -2.75 -0.06
CA GLU A 18 11.48 -3.38 -0.67
C GLU A 18 12.18 -4.36 0.27
N SER A 19 12.35 -4.00 1.55
CA SER A 19 12.96 -4.89 2.55
C SER A 19 12.11 -6.14 2.75
N PHE A 20 10.78 -5.97 2.81
CA PHE A 20 9.85 -7.10 2.89
C PHE A 20 9.93 -8.00 1.67
N ARG A 21 9.95 -7.42 0.46
CA ARG A 21 10.02 -8.17 -0.80
C ARG A 21 11.33 -8.96 -0.93
N ALA A 22 12.43 -8.43 -0.39
CA ALA A 22 13.71 -9.13 -0.40
C ALA A 22 13.74 -10.38 0.49
N VAL A 23 13.00 -10.38 1.61
CA VAL A 23 13.00 -11.49 2.58
C VAL A 23 11.84 -12.47 2.45
N ASP A 24 10.70 -12.00 1.93
CA ASP A 24 9.48 -12.79 1.71
C ASP A 24 8.70 -12.21 0.51
N PRO A 25 9.14 -12.48 -0.74
CA PRO A 25 8.49 -11.96 -1.95
C PRO A 25 7.07 -12.48 -2.13
N GLU A 26 6.79 -13.72 -1.72
CA GLU A 26 5.46 -14.33 -1.80
C GLU A 26 4.46 -13.59 -0.90
N LEU A 27 4.86 -13.22 0.33
CA LEU A 27 4.02 -12.40 1.20
C LEU A 27 3.63 -11.09 0.49
N VAL A 28 4.60 -10.40 -0.09
CA VAL A 28 4.34 -9.12 -0.76
C VAL A 28 3.43 -9.31 -1.98
N GLU A 29 3.62 -10.36 -2.77
CA GLU A 29 2.79 -10.64 -3.95
C GLU A 29 1.34 -10.99 -3.57
N GLU A 30 1.15 -11.90 -2.61
CA GLU A 30 -0.18 -12.31 -2.13
C GLU A 30 -0.97 -11.12 -1.57
N GLU A 31 -0.29 -10.31 -0.74
CA GLU A 31 -0.90 -9.17 -0.07
C GLU A 31 -1.11 -7.99 -1.03
N ALA A 32 -0.21 -7.77 -1.99
CA ALA A 32 -0.38 -6.77 -3.05
C ALA A 32 -1.62 -7.10 -3.89
N ARG A 33 -1.80 -8.36 -4.27
CA ARG A 33 -3.00 -8.78 -4.99
C ARG A 33 -4.26 -8.52 -4.14
N ARG A 34 -4.27 -8.98 -2.89
CA ARG A 34 -5.43 -8.86 -2.00
C ARG A 34 -5.81 -7.42 -1.69
N PHE A 35 -4.85 -6.60 -1.24
CA PHE A 35 -5.10 -5.23 -0.85
C PHE A 35 -5.26 -4.30 -2.06
N GLY A 36 -4.55 -4.56 -3.15
CA GLY A 36 -4.74 -3.85 -4.42
C GLY A 36 -6.14 -4.05 -5.00
N GLU A 37 -6.66 -5.29 -5.00
CA GLU A 37 -8.05 -5.58 -5.37
C GLU A 37 -9.05 -4.88 -4.43
N GLY A 38 -8.76 -4.83 -3.13
CA GLY A 38 -9.59 -4.10 -2.16
C GLY A 38 -9.64 -2.61 -2.45
N LEU A 39 -8.48 -1.99 -2.71
CA LEU A 39 -8.39 -0.57 -3.02
C LEU A 39 -9.03 -0.22 -4.37
N ARG A 40 -8.91 -1.11 -5.38
CA ARG A 40 -9.63 -1.01 -6.65
C ARG A 40 -11.13 -0.90 -6.44
N LYS A 41 -11.72 -1.78 -5.63
CA LYS A 41 -13.17 -1.77 -5.36
C LYS A 41 -13.62 -0.46 -4.70
N VAL A 42 -12.77 0.17 -3.89
CA VAL A 42 -13.06 1.51 -3.35
C VAL A 42 -13.17 2.52 -4.49
N PHE A 43 -12.18 2.59 -5.39
CA PHE A 43 -12.24 3.46 -6.56
C PHE A 43 -13.47 3.21 -7.43
N ASP A 44 -13.78 1.94 -7.74
CA ASP A 44 -14.91 1.56 -8.57
C ASP A 44 -16.27 1.93 -7.94
N SER A 45 -16.31 2.11 -6.61
CA SER A 45 -17.52 2.49 -5.86
C SER A 45 -17.69 4.01 -5.69
N LEU A 46 -16.65 4.80 -5.95
CA LEU A 46 -16.70 6.25 -5.78
C LEU A 46 -17.47 6.90 -6.94
N PRO A 47 -18.31 7.92 -6.66
CA PRO A 47 -18.84 8.76 -7.72
C PRO A 47 -17.69 9.55 -8.39
N GLU A 48 -17.97 10.12 -9.57
CA GLU A 48 -17.02 11.02 -10.22
C GLU A 48 -16.62 12.16 -9.27
N SER A 49 -15.32 12.46 -9.21
CA SER A 49 -14.72 13.41 -8.24
C SER A 49 -14.91 13.04 -6.75
N GLY A 50 -15.36 11.82 -6.45
CA GLY A 50 -15.50 11.28 -5.11
C GLY A 50 -14.16 11.11 -4.39
N ARG A 51 -14.20 11.11 -3.05
CA ARG A 51 -13.02 10.91 -2.20
C ARG A 51 -13.33 9.90 -1.10
N ALA A 52 -12.35 9.09 -0.75
CA ALA A 52 -12.39 8.19 0.40
C ALA A 52 -11.15 8.40 1.28
N LEU A 53 -11.31 8.19 2.59
CA LEU A 53 -10.20 8.11 3.54
C LEU A 53 -10.09 6.66 4.01
N ILE A 54 -8.90 6.09 3.87
CA ILE A 54 -8.59 4.74 4.32
C ILE A 54 -7.61 4.85 5.49
N VAL A 55 -8.03 4.32 6.64
CA VAL A 55 -7.25 4.33 7.89
C VAL A 55 -6.94 2.89 8.26
N GLY A 56 -5.70 2.67 8.68
CA GLY A 56 -5.15 1.34 8.88
C GLY A 56 -3.66 1.43 9.21
N HIS A 57 -2.95 0.33 9.03
CA HIS A 57 -1.56 0.18 9.44
C HIS A 57 -0.61 0.16 8.25
N SER A 58 0.55 0.77 8.40
CA SER A 58 1.74 0.36 7.64
C SER A 58 2.16 -1.04 8.12
N PRO A 59 2.56 -1.97 7.24
CA PRO A 59 2.87 -1.83 5.80
C PRO A 59 1.67 -2.08 4.86
N MET A 60 0.46 -2.32 5.38
CA MET A 60 -0.71 -2.73 4.58
C MET A 60 -1.13 -1.67 3.55
N HIS A 61 -1.00 -0.39 3.89
CA HIS A 61 -1.26 0.69 2.93
C HIS A 61 -0.22 0.75 1.81
N GLU A 62 1.06 0.56 2.14
CA GLU A 62 2.16 0.60 1.18
C GLU A 62 2.02 -0.54 0.17
N VAL A 63 1.69 -1.75 0.65
CA VAL A 63 1.44 -2.90 -0.23
C VAL A 63 0.13 -2.76 -1.03
N ALA A 64 -0.90 -2.09 -0.50
CA ALA A 64 -2.12 -1.78 -1.24
C ALA A 64 -1.84 -0.83 -2.42
N VAL A 65 -1.08 0.24 -2.19
CA VAL A 65 -0.65 1.19 -3.22
C VAL A 65 0.19 0.47 -4.27
N TYR A 66 1.13 -0.37 -3.85
CA TYR A 66 1.92 -1.19 -4.77
C TYR A 66 1.06 -2.15 -5.59
N GLY A 67 0.12 -2.85 -4.95
CA GLY A 67 -0.78 -3.77 -5.62
C GLY A 67 -1.71 -3.10 -6.65
N LEU A 68 -2.16 -1.88 -6.38
CA LEU A 68 -3.01 -1.13 -7.29
C LEU A 68 -2.24 -0.48 -8.44
N THR A 69 -1.06 0.08 -8.15
CA THR A 69 -0.37 1.01 -9.06
C THR A 69 0.95 0.48 -9.62
N GLY A 70 1.48 -0.60 -9.06
CA GLY A 70 2.84 -1.09 -9.32
C GLY A 70 3.95 -0.23 -8.72
N LYS A 71 3.63 0.89 -8.06
CA LYS A 71 4.61 1.82 -7.49
C LYS A 71 4.86 1.51 -6.02
N ILE A 72 6.13 1.43 -5.64
CA ILE A 72 6.53 1.33 -4.23
C ILE A 72 6.66 2.75 -3.67
N VAL A 73 6.09 2.95 -2.48
CA VAL A 73 6.20 4.20 -1.71
C VAL A 73 7.09 3.97 -0.49
N PRO A 74 7.80 4.99 -0.01
CA PRO A 74 8.57 4.87 1.22
C PRO A 74 7.65 4.61 2.43
N PRO A 75 8.20 4.12 3.56
CA PRO A 75 7.45 3.88 4.78
C PRO A 75 6.62 5.09 5.21
N ILE A 76 5.33 4.86 5.48
CA ILE A 76 4.41 5.91 5.91
C ILE A 76 4.58 6.13 7.41
N ALA A 77 5.01 7.33 7.80
CA ALA A 77 5.12 7.72 9.20
C ALA A 77 3.75 7.82 9.90
N LYS A 78 3.72 7.77 11.23
CA LYS A 78 2.48 7.96 12.00
C LYS A 78 1.87 9.33 11.69
N GLY A 79 0.59 9.34 11.32
CA GLY A 79 -0.14 10.56 10.95
C GLY A 79 0.09 11.02 9.50
N ALA A 80 1.12 10.52 8.82
CA ALA A 80 1.35 10.77 7.40
C ALA A 80 0.42 9.91 6.55
N GLY A 81 0.41 10.15 5.23
CA GLY A 81 -0.43 9.41 4.30
C GLY A 81 0.10 9.38 2.87
N VAL A 82 -0.71 8.80 1.99
CA VAL A 82 -0.48 8.77 0.56
C VAL A 82 -1.79 9.17 -0.12
N LEU A 83 -1.73 10.16 -1.00
CA LEU A 83 -2.82 10.50 -1.90
C LEU A 83 -2.67 9.68 -3.18
N VAL A 84 -3.71 8.92 -3.53
CA VAL A 84 -3.78 8.17 -4.78
C VAL A 84 -4.92 8.74 -5.60
N VAL A 85 -4.64 9.18 -6.83
CA VAL A 85 -5.64 9.76 -7.73
C VAL A 85 -5.75 8.91 -8.98
N ALA A 86 -6.98 8.50 -9.32
CA ALA A 86 -7.31 7.83 -10.57
C ALA A 86 -7.61 8.86 -11.66
N SER A 87 -7.05 8.66 -12.85
CA SER A 87 -7.37 9.39 -14.08
C SER A 87 -7.47 8.42 -15.26
N GLU A 88 -7.80 8.92 -16.44
CA GLU A 88 -7.78 8.11 -17.68
C GLU A 88 -6.38 7.53 -17.98
N GLU A 89 -5.32 8.17 -17.49
CA GLU A 89 -3.92 7.76 -17.66
C GLU A 89 -3.46 6.74 -16.61
N GLY A 90 -4.33 6.36 -15.66
CA GLY A 90 -4.03 5.40 -14.59
C GLY A 90 -4.00 6.05 -13.21
N PHE A 91 -2.97 5.75 -12.41
CA PHE A 91 -2.85 6.24 -11.03
C PHE A 91 -1.64 7.12 -10.79
N SER A 92 -1.86 8.31 -10.23
CA SER A 92 -0.82 9.10 -9.59
C SER A 92 -0.78 8.82 -8.08
N VAL A 93 0.40 8.99 -7.50
CA VAL A 93 0.69 8.69 -6.10
C VAL A 93 1.53 9.84 -5.53
N GLU A 94 1.09 10.45 -4.44
CA GLU A 94 1.76 11.57 -3.77
C GLU A 94 1.87 11.28 -2.26
N LEU A 95 3.02 11.58 -1.67
CA LEU A 95 3.21 11.45 -0.22
C LEU A 95 2.64 12.67 0.49
N LEU A 96 1.88 12.40 1.55
CA LEU A 96 1.34 13.43 2.43
C LEU A 96 2.16 13.44 3.72
N SER A 97 2.90 14.52 3.96
CA SER A 97 3.56 14.79 5.23
C SER A 97 2.62 15.54 6.17
N THR A 98 2.73 15.25 7.47
CA THR A 98 2.12 16.03 8.56
C THR A 98 2.87 17.31 8.85
#